data_AF-A0AAP3HAV9-F1
#
_entry.id   AF-A0AAP3HAV9-F1
#
_cell.length_a   1.000
_cell.length_b   1.000
_cell.length_c   1.000
_cell.angle_alpha   90.00
_cell.angle_beta   90.00
_cell.angle_gamma   90.00
#
_symmetry.space_group_name_H-M   'P 1'
#
loop_
_entity.id
_entity.type
_entity.pdbx_description
1 polymer ?
#
loop_
_entity_poly.entity_id
_entity_poly.type
_entity_poly.pdbx_seq_one_letter_code
_entity_poly.pdbx_strand_id
1 'polypeptide(L)'
;SRGINFQSAKGISLYSATTIYQFDWNVKNKIYQECHDQANRYFNMIKSNHYDYVILGQNWNGYFGDRIINQLNDNRSQELSLKRIEKALDKALELITTSGAKPVLIKSIALSKGNPYNCFFEHIKLHKKYNPQQCDFNLDVSEQVWVDNLFAKMQRKYKTLVIIDPRVAQCPSGMCKVDINGIPVFRDSGHITDYASYHLAKLYLQKNNNPLVS
;
A
#
# COMPACT_ATOMS: atom_id res chain seq x y z
N SER A 1 -1.25 20.50 23.70
CA SER A 1 -1.23 19.44 22.68
C SER A 1 0.12 19.47 21.98
N ARG A 2 0.90 18.37 22.00
CA ARG A 2 2.06 18.28 21.09
C ARG A 2 1.50 18.08 19.69
N GLY A 3 1.71 19.02 18.79
CA GLY A 3 1.26 18.91 17.40
C GLY A 3 1.94 17.70 16.75
N ILE A 4 1.16 16.81 16.14
CA ILE A 4 1.70 15.72 15.32
C ILE A 4 2.12 16.34 13.99
N ASN A 5 3.41 16.27 13.68
CA ASN A 5 3.92 16.74 12.40
C ASN A 5 3.99 15.56 11.43
N PHE A 6 3.20 15.62 10.35
CA PHE A 6 3.17 14.58 9.33
C PHE A 6 4.11 14.94 8.19
N GLN A 7 5.10 14.10 7.96
CA GLN A 7 5.90 14.16 6.74
C GLN A 7 5.48 13.03 5.79
N SER A 8 4.75 13.39 4.74
CA SER A 8 4.34 12.43 3.71
C SER A 8 5.32 12.44 2.55
N ALA A 9 5.74 11.26 2.14
CA ALA A 9 6.60 11.03 0.99
C ALA A 9 5.82 10.27 -0.09
N LYS A 10 5.72 10.82 -1.30
CA LYS A 10 5.25 10.07 -2.47
C LYS A 10 6.46 9.49 -3.20
N GLY A 11 6.46 8.18 -3.38
CA GLY A 11 7.47 7.42 -4.11
C GLY A 11 7.04 5.96 -4.14
N ILE A 12 7.01 5.35 -5.32
CA ILE A 12 6.47 3.98 -5.56
C ILE A 12 7.45 2.93 -5.01
N SER A 13 8.30 3.24 -4.05
CA SER A 13 9.42 2.38 -3.71
C SER A 13 9.74 2.42 -2.23
N LEU A 14 9.68 1.24 -1.62
CA LEU A 14 10.20 0.97 -0.27
C LEU A 14 11.73 0.74 -0.30
N TYR A 15 12.37 0.89 -1.45
CA TYR A 15 13.40 -0.07 -1.84
C TYR A 15 14.84 0.38 -1.72
N SER A 16 15.14 1.41 -0.96
CA SER A 16 16.47 2.02 -1.00
C SER A 16 17.40 1.68 0.16
N ALA A 17 16.84 1.39 1.34
CA ALA A 17 17.61 0.73 2.39
C ALA A 17 17.95 -0.70 1.97
N THR A 18 17.33 -1.19 0.90
CA THR A 18 17.26 -2.56 0.46
C THR A 18 17.89 -2.64 -0.92
N THR A 19 18.62 -3.69 -1.23
CA THR A 19 19.41 -3.77 -2.47
C THR A 19 18.55 -4.11 -3.69
N ILE A 20 17.33 -3.56 -3.82
CA ILE A 20 16.37 -3.95 -4.87
C ILE A 20 15.90 -2.76 -5.70
N TYR A 21 15.58 -3.02 -6.96
CA TYR A 21 15.19 -2.04 -7.97
C TYR A 21 13.96 -2.49 -8.72
N GLN A 22 13.15 -1.52 -9.14
CA GLN A 22 12.12 -1.73 -10.16
C GLN A 22 12.75 -1.65 -11.54
N PHE A 23 12.53 -2.68 -12.34
CA PHE A 23 13.04 -2.80 -13.70
C PHE A 23 11.91 -2.87 -14.70
N ASP A 24 12.06 -2.21 -15.84
CA ASP A 24 11.14 -2.32 -16.98
C ASP A 24 9.69 -1.97 -16.61
N TRP A 25 9.55 -0.89 -15.82
CA TRP A 25 8.26 -0.41 -15.31
C TRP A 25 7.68 0.72 -16.18
N ASN A 26 8.35 1.88 -16.17
CA ASN A 26 7.97 3.04 -16.98
C ASN A 26 8.93 3.27 -18.15
N VAL A 27 10.13 2.69 -18.08
CA VAL A 27 11.18 2.84 -19.10
C VAL A 27 11.71 1.47 -19.46
N LYS A 28 11.62 1.15 -20.76
CA LYS A 28 11.98 -0.18 -21.26
C LYS A 28 13.44 -0.51 -20.99
N ASN A 29 13.70 -1.71 -20.48
CA ASN A 29 15.04 -2.22 -20.19
C ASN A 29 15.90 -1.33 -19.27
N LYS A 30 15.26 -0.56 -18.37
CA LYS A 30 15.98 0.29 -17.42
C LYS A 30 15.48 0.11 -15.99
N ILE A 31 16.38 0.41 -15.06
CA ILE A 31 16.04 0.61 -13.65
C ILE A 31 15.31 1.94 -13.50
N TYR A 32 14.28 1.95 -12.66
CA TYR A 32 13.63 3.20 -12.27
C TYR A 32 14.43 3.91 -11.17
N GLN A 33 15.46 4.66 -11.58
CA GLN A 33 16.42 5.29 -10.67
C GLN A 33 15.77 6.26 -9.68
N GLU A 34 14.81 7.08 -10.15
CA GLU A 34 14.12 8.05 -9.29
C GLU A 34 13.43 7.38 -8.09
N CYS A 35 12.78 6.23 -8.30
CA CYS A 35 12.16 5.47 -7.22
C CYS A 35 13.18 4.95 -6.20
N HIS A 36 14.36 4.54 -6.66
CA HIS A 36 15.45 4.11 -5.78
C HIS A 36 16.05 5.29 -5.00
N ASP A 37 16.31 6.42 -5.67
CA ASP A 37 16.93 7.60 -5.06
C ASP A 37 16.01 8.27 -4.04
N GLN A 38 14.71 8.37 -4.35
CA GLN A 38 13.73 8.93 -3.43
C GLN A 38 13.59 8.08 -2.19
N ALA A 39 13.51 6.76 -2.35
CA ALA A 39 13.54 5.89 -1.21
C ALA A 39 14.84 6.14 -0.40
N ASN A 40 16.03 6.31 -1.03
CA ASN A 40 17.32 6.42 -0.31
C ASN A 40 17.31 7.64 0.58
N ARG A 41 16.83 8.74 0.01
CA ARG A 41 16.57 9.98 0.73
C ARG A 41 15.67 9.75 1.95
N TYR A 42 14.54 9.07 1.80
CA TYR A 42 13.61 8.86 2.93
C TYR A 42 14.19 7.97 4.03
N PHE A 43 14.90 6.90 3.69
CA PHE A 43 15.56 6.07 4.70
C PHE A 43 16.73 6.77 5.39
N ASN A 44 17.44 7.66 4.69
CA ASN A 44 18.43 8.54 5.32
C ASN A 44 17.74 9.53 6.27
N MET A 45 16.58 10.09 5.90
CA MET A 45 15.80 10.93 6.80
C MET A 45 15.33 10.17 8.05
N ILE A 46 14.90 8.91 7.90
CA ILE A 46 14.51 8.04 9.03
C ILE A 46 15.69 7.82 9.99
N LYS A 47 16.91 7.63 9.47
CA LYS A 47 18.11 7.47 10.31
C LYS A 47 18.54 8.77 11.00
N SER A 48 18.43 9.89 10.30
CA SER A 48 18.99 11.18 10.75
C SER A 48 18.02 12.00 11.61
N ASN A 49 16.75 11.61 11.68
CA ASN A 49 15.73 12.32 12.46
C ASN A 49 15.03 11.36 13.42
N HIS A 50 14.21 11.91 14.31
CA HIS A 50 13.39 11.13 15.23
C HIS A 50 11.93 11.16 14.79
N TYR A 51 11.36 9.97 14.57
CA TYR A 51 9.94 9.79 14.26
C TYR A 51 9.34 8.80 15.25
N ASP A 52 8.15 9.09 15.76
CA ASP A 52 7.42 8.14 16.61
C ASP A 52 6.95 6.93 15.78
N TYR A 53 6.54 7.17 14.54
CA TYR A 53 6.00 6.18 13.62
C TYR A 53 6.59 6.37 12.21
N VAL A 54 6.85 5.26 11.52
CA VAL A 54 7.11 5.25 10.07
C VAL A 54 6.06 4.35 9.42
N ILE A 55 5.23 4.96 8.57
CA ILE A 55 4.10 4.29 7.93
C ILE A 55 4.43 3.97 6.48
N LEU A 56 4.37 2.70 6.13
CA LEU A 56 4.64 2.20 4.79
C LEU A 56 3.32 1.70 4.18
N GLY A 57 2.84 2.40 3.16
CA GLY A 57 1.70 1.99 2.34
C GLY A 57 2.13 1.85 0.90
N GLN A 58 1.79 0.72 0.27
CA GLN A 58 2.16 0.40 -1.10
C GLN A 58 1.04 -0.39 -1.78
N ASN A 59 1.06 -0.45 -3.12
CA ASN A 59 0.34 -1.49 -3.85
C ASN A 59 1.19 -2.77 -3.86
N TRP A 60 1.11 -3.56 -2.79
CA TRP A 60 1.97 -4.73 -2.57
C TRP A 60 1.88 -5.76 -3.71
N ASN A 61 0.68 -6.05 -4.19
CA ASN A 61 0.42 -6.99 -5.27
C ASN A 61 0.99 -6.53 -6.60
N GLY A 62 1.11 -5.21 -6.79
CA GLY A 62 1.70 -4.64 -8.00
C GLY A 62 3.10 -5.20 -8.28
N TYR A 63 3.83 -5.64 -7.26
CA TYR A 63 5.21 -6.11 -7.37
C TYR A 63 5.36 -7.64 -7.57
N PHE A 64 4.27 -8.39 -7.74
CA PHE A 64 4.30 -9.85 -7.83
C PHE A 64 4.76 -10.40 -9.19
N GLY A 65 5.22 -9.54 -10.11
CA GLY A 65 5.83 -9.95 -11.37
C GLY A 65 7.30 -10.35 -11.22
N ASP A 66 8.03 -10.31 -12.33
CA ASP A 66 9.46 -10.63 -12.41
C ASP A 66 10.34 -9.36 -12.45
N ARG A 67 9.73 -8.20 -12.23
CA ARG A 67 10.30 -6.85 -12.42
C ARG A 67 11.09 -6.31 -11.23
N ILE A 68 11.25 -7.09 -10.17
CA ILE A 68 12.06 -6.71 -9.00
C ILE A 68 13.40 -7.41 -9.10
N ILE A 69 14.49 -6.64 -9.18
CA ILE A 69 15.86 -7.12 -9.37
C ILE A 69 16.78 -6.56 -8.28
N ASN A 70 17.91 -7.21 -7.99
CA ASN A 70 18.95 -6.60 -7.15
C ASN A 70 19.95 -5.79 -7.98
N GLN A 71 20.14 -6.15 -9.24
CA GLN A 71 21.06 -5.52 -10.18
C GLN A 71 20.66 -5.86 -11.61
N LEU A 72 21.15 -5.10 -12.58
CA LEU A 72 20.91 -5.37 -13.99
C LEU A 72 21.38 -6.80 -14.36
N ASN A 73 20.65 -7.44 -15.27
CA ASN A 73 20.89 -8.79 -15.76
C ASN A 73 20.70 -9.93 -14.74
N ASP A 74 20.09 -9.64 -13.58
CA ASP A 74 19.61 -10.66 -12.67
C ASP A 74 18.67 -11.65 -13.38
N ASN A 75 18.73 -12.92 -12.98
CA ASN A 75 17.66 -13.86 -13.31
C ASN A 75 16.33 -13.31 -12.75
N ARG A 76 15.28 -13.38 -13.57
CA ARG A 76 13.96 -12.83 -13.29
C ARG A 76 12.92 -13.94 -13.26
N SER A 77 12.18 -13.99 -12.17
CA SER A 77 10.98 -14.80 -12.01
C SER A 77 10.14 -14.20 -10.89
N GLN A 78 8.85 -14.55 -10.84
CA GLN A 78 7.98 -14.16 -9.74
C GLN A 78 8.56 -14.62 -8.39
N GLU A 79 9.00 -15.86 -8.29
CA GLU A 79 9.57 -16.41 -7.05
C GLU A 79 10.79 -15.60 -6.56
N LEU A 80 11.68 -15.20 -7.47
CA LEU A 80 12.84 -14.38 -7.13
C LEU A 80 12.42 -12.97 -6.68
N SER A 81 11.44 -12.35 -7.34
CA SER A 81 10.90 -11.06 -6.91
C SER A 81 10.30 -11.13 -5.51
N LEU A 82 9.50 -12.16 -5.22
CA LEU A 82 8.90 -12.36 -3.89
C LEU A 82 9.99 -12.51 -2.80
N LYS A 83 11.04 -13.29 -3.06
CA LYS A 83 12.21 -13.42 -2.15
C LYS A 83 12.93 -12.09 -1.94
N ARG A 84 13.11 -11.30 -3.01
CA ARG A 84 13.74 -9.97 -2.98
C ARG A 84 12.89 -8.99 -2.17
N ILE A 85 11.58 -8.98 -2.36
CA ILE A 85 10.62 -8.13 -1.62
C ILE A 85 10.65 -8.48 -0.14
N GLU A 86 10.62 -9.78 0.21
CA GLU A 86 10.68 -10.21 1.60
C GLU A 86 11.95 -9.72 2.30
N LYS A 87 13.12 -9.95 1.68
CA LYS A 87 14.41 -9.48 2.23
C LYS A 87 14.48 -7.96 2.35
N ALA A 88 13.91 -7.26 1.37
CA ALA A 88 13.84 -5.81 1.38
C ALA A 88 12.96 -5.31 2.54
N LEU A 89 11.74 -5.83 2.67
CA LEU A 89 10.84 -5.45 3.74
C LEU A 89 11.47 -5.71 5.12
N ASP A 90 12.10 -6.86 5.30
CA ASP A 90 12.81 -7.22 6.53
C ASP A 90 13.86 -6.16 6.92
N LYS A 91 14.74 -5.80 5.98
CA LYS A 91 15.78 -4.78 6.20
C LYS A 91 15.21 -3.38 6.43
N ALA A 92 14.12 -3.03 5.74
CA ALA A 92 13.42 -1.76 5.95
C ALA A 92 12.85 -1.67 7.38
N LEU A 93 12.19 -2.72 7.85
CA LEU A 93 11.62 -2.79 9.20
C LEU A 93 12.71 -2.79 10.28
N GLU A 94 13.83 -3.46 10.05
CA GLU A 94 15.00 -3.42 10.94
C GLU A 94 15.53 -1.99 11.10
N LEU A 95 15.71 -1.27 9.99
CA LEU A 95 16.22 0.10 10.00
C LEU A 95 15.25 1.04 10.74
N ILE A 96 13.95 0.95 10.46
CA ILE A 96 12.91 1.75 11.14
C ILE A 96 12.91 1.46 12.64
N THR A 97 12.95 0.19 13.02
CA THR A 97 12.97 -0.19 14.44
C THR A 97 14.24 0.30 15.14
N THR A 98 15.39 0.19 14.46
CA THR A 98 16.69 0.64 14.99
C THR A 98 16.78 2.15 15.13
N SER A 99 16.06 2.93 14.30
CA SER A 99 15.98 4.40 14.48
C SER A 99 15.12 4.82 15.67
N GLY A 100 14.51 3.87 16.40
CA GLY A 100 13.62 4.11 17.52
C GLY A 100 12.16 4.36 17.12
N ALA A 101 11.83 4.31 15.83
CA ALA A 101 10.47 4.51 15.35
C ALA A 101 9.67 3.20 15.42
N LYS A 102 8.36 3.30 15.65
CA LYS A 102 7.42 2.16 15.51
C LYS A 102 7.10 1.96 14.02
N PRO A 103 7.43 0.81 13.41
CA PRO A 103 7.03 0.54 12.04
C PRO A 103 5.53 0.29 11.93
N VAL A 104 4.92 0.78 10.86
CA VAL A 104 3.50 0.55 10.53
C VAL A 104 3.41 0.12 9.07
N LEU A 105 2.75 -1.00 8.80
CA LEU A 105 2.43 -1.44 7.44
C LEU A 105 0.94 -1.25 7.17
N ILE A 106 0.61 -0.54 6.09
CA ILE A 106 -0.76 -0.43 5.57
C ILE A 106 -0.88 -1.41 4.40
N LYS A 107 -1.81 -2.37 4.50
CA LYS A 107 -2.13 -3.29 3.40
C LYS A 107 -2.73 -2.55 2.20
N SER A 108 -2.67 -3.16 1.02
CA SER A 108 -3.31 -2.61 -0.16
C SER A 108 -4.81 -2.41 0.05
N ILE A 109 -5.36 -1.38 -0.58
CA ILE A 109 -6.82 -1.26 -0.77
C ILE A 109 -7.33 -2.47 -1.59
N ALA A 110 -8.62 -2.74 -1.48
CA ALA A 110 -9.28 -3.67 -2.37
C ALA A 110 -9.40 -3.06 -3.77
N LEU A 111 -9.01 -3.83 -4.77
CA LEU A 111 -9.18 -3.52 -6.18
C LEU A 111 -10.14 -4.55 -6.79
N SER A 112 -10.93 -4.10 -7.76
CA SER A 112 -11.78 -4.99 -8.56
C SER A 112 -10.99 -5.53 -9.75
N LYS A 113 -11.38 -6.69 -10.28
CA LYS A 113 -10.92 -7.18 -11.60
C LYS A 113 -11.47 -6.31 -12.74
N GLY A 114 -12.58 -5.62 -12.50
CA GLY A 114 -13.15 -4.63 -13.41
C GLY A 114 -12.60 -3.22 -13.15
N ASN A 115 -13.21 -2.23 -13.79
CA ASN A 115 -12.89 -0.82 -13.56
C ASN A 115 -14.06 -0.13 -12.81
N PRO A 116 -14.03 -0.10 -11.46
CA PRO A 116 -15.13 0.43 -10.65
C PRO A 116 -15.31 1.93 -10.87
N TYR A 117 -14.23 2.66 -11.15
CA TYR A 117 -14.28 4.05 -11.59
C TYR A 117 -15.13 4.21 -12.86
N ASN A 118 -14.85 3.42 -13.91
CA ASN A 118 -15.63 3.49 -15.15
C ASN A 118 -17.10 3.16 -14.92
N CYS A 119 -17.40 2.11 -14.14
CA CYS A 119 -18.78 1.73 -13.82
C CYS A 119 -19.56 2.87 -13.15
N PHE A 120 -18.96 3.52 -12.15
CA PHE A 120 -19.57 4.66 -11.47
C PHE A 120 -19.83 5.83 -12.44
N PHE A 121 -18.79 6.25 -13.17
CA PHE A 121 -18.89 7.41 -14.05
C PHE A 121 -19.73 7.19 -15.30
N GLU A 122 -19.92 5.94 -15.73
CA GLU A 122 -20.82 5.62 -16.84
C GLU A 122 -22.26 6.01 -16.51
N HIS A 123 -22.73 5.79 -15.29
CA HIS A 123 -24.06 6.22 -14.86
C HIS A 123 -24.25 7.74 -14.99
N ILE A 124 -23.23 8.50 -14.58
CA ILE A 124 -23.23 9.97 -14.67
C ILE A 124 -23.23 10.40 -16.14
N LYS A 125 -22.32 9.85 -16.95
CA LYS A 125 -22.17 10.19 -18.38
C LYS A 125 -23.40 9.85 -19.20
N LEU A 126 -24.09 8.77 -18.86
CA LEU A 126 -25.30 8.31 -19.54
C LEU A 126 -26.59 8.86 -18.91
N HIS A 127 -26.49 9.77 -17.93
CA HIS A 127 -27.63 10.32 -17.19
C HIS A 127 -28.57 9.24 -16.60
N LYS A 128 -28.01 8.10 -16.21
CA LYS A 128 -28.74 7.00 -15.58
C LYS A 128 -28.70 7.18 -14.06
N LYS A 129 -29.79 6.78 -13.38
CA LYS A 129 -29.81 6.71 -11.92
C LYS A 129 -28.72 5.72 -11.45
N TYR A 130 -27.83 6.18 -10.59
CA TYR A 130 -26.77 5.33 -10.03
C TYR A 130 -27.35 4.17 -9.23
N ASN A 131 -26.80 2.97 -9.45
CA ASN A 131 -27.18 1.74 -8.76
C ASN A 131 -25.91 1.07 -8.18
N PRO A 132 -25.65 1.18 -6.86
CA PRO A 132 -24.44 0.63 -6.24
C PRO A 132 -24.21 -0.85 -6.52
N GLN A 133 -25.28 -1.65 -6.57
CA GLN A 133 -25.24 -3.09 -6.80
C GLN A 133 -24.64 -3.48 -8.16
N GLN A 134 -24.55 -2.55 -9.11
CA GLN A 134 -23.93 -2.78 -10.42
C GLN A 134 -22.41 -2.57 -10.41
N CYS A 135 -21.89 -1.78 -9.47
CA CYS A 135 -20.47 -1.41 -9.42
C CYS A 135 -19.74 -1.98 -8.21
N ASP A 136 -20.44 -2.16 -7.08
CA ASP A 136 -19.91 -2.84 -5.89
C ASP A 136 -19.39 -4.23 -6.27
N PHE A 137 -18.32 -4.65 -5.61
CA PHE A 137 -17.63 -5.89 -5.96
C PHE A 137 -17.27 -6.72 -4.73
N ASN A 138 -17.17 -8.04 -4.91
CA ASN A 138 -16.70 -8.93 -3.87
C ASN A 138 -15.19 -8.77 -3.67
N LEU A 139 -14.75 -8.74 -2.41
CA LEU A 139 -13.34 -8.74 -2.07
C LEU A 139 -12.68 -10.04 -2.56
N ASP A 140 -11.70 -9.91 -3.46
CA ASP A 140 -10.84 -11.03 -3.84
C ASP A 140 -9.63 -11.09 -2.89
N VAL A 141 -9.54 -12.16 -2.10
CA VAL A 141 -8.45 -12.39 -1.14
C VAL A 141 -7.32 -13.24 -1.71
N SER A 142 -7.51 -13.84 -2.90
CA SER A 142 -6.55 -14.81 -3.46
C SER A 142 -5.17 -14.20 -3.69
N GLU A 143 -5.12 -12.98 -4.24
CA GLU A 143 -3.88 -12.25 -4.49
C GLU A 143 -3.23 -11.70 -3.21
N GLN A 144 -3.86 -11.87 -2.04
CA GLN A 144 -3.42 -11.25 -0.78
C GLN A 144 -2.79 -12.26 0.16
N VAL A 145 -3.01 -13.56 -0.07
CA VAL A 145 -2.52 -14.65 0.79
C VAL A 145 -1.01 -14.54 1.03
N TRP A 146 -0.23 -14.26 -0.02
CA TRP A 146 1.22 -14.12 0.12
C TRP A 146 1.61 -12.89 0.96
N VAL A 147 1.00 -11.72 0.71
CA VAL A 147 1.26 -10.50 1.50
C VAL A 147 0.90 -10.73 2.96
N ASP A 148 -0.28 -11.30 3.22
CA ASP A 148 -0.78 -11.56 4.56
C ASP A 148 0.15 -12.52 5.32
N ASN A 149 0.67 -13.55 4.66
CA ASN A 149 1.66 -14.47 5.24
C ASN A 149 3.00 -13.78 5.52
N LEU A 150 3.50 -12.96 4.59
CA LEU A 150 4.71 -12.16 4.77
C LEU A 150 4.55 -11.21 5.96
N PHE A 151 3.42 -10.53 6.05
CA PHE A 151 3.11 -9.57 7.09
C PHE A 151 3.00 -10.23 8.47
N ALA A 152 2.33 -11.38 8.55
CA ALA A 152 2.30 -12.18 9.77
C ALA A 152 3.70 -12.65 10.19
N LYS A 153 4.55 -13.02 9.23
CA LYS A 153 5.97 -13.34 9.49
C LYS A 153 6.73 -12.14 10.05
N MET A 154 6.57 -10.96 9.45
CA MET A 154 7.22 -9.73 9.91
C MET A 154 6.75 -9.32 11.29
N GLN A 155 5.44 -9.43 11.59
CA GLN A 155 4.90 -9.09 12.91
C GLN A 155 5.40 -10.04 14.01
N ARG A 156 5.69 -11.31 13.68
CA ARG A 156 6.34 -12.22 14.63
C ARG A 156 7.77 -11.80 14.96
N LYS A 157 8.51 -11.25 13.99
CA LYS A 157 9.91 -10.79 14.14
C LYS A 157 10.01 -9.41 14.80
N TYR A 158 9.21 -8.45 14.34
CA TYR A 158 9.20 -7.06 14.81
C TYR A 158 7.99 -6.84 15.73
N LYS A 159 8.16 -7.01 17.05
CA LYS A 159 7.04 -6.99 18.01
C LYS A 159 6.31 -5.64 18.10
N THR A 160 6.98 -4.55 17.75
CA THR A 160 6.42 -3.19 17.70
C THR A 160 5.74 -2.88 16.36
N LEU A 161 5.75 -3.81 15.40
CA LEU A 161 5.11 -3.63 14.10
C LEU A 161 3.59 -3.61 14.23
N VAL A 162 3.00 -2.51 13.74
CA VAL A 162 1.57 -2.34 13.60
C VAL A 162 1.15 -2.67 12.17
N ILE A 163 0.06 -3.42 12.01
CA ILE A 163 -0.52 -3.72 10.70
C ILE A 163 -1.92 -3.12 10.62
N ILE A 164 -2.14 -2.30 9.59
CA ILE A 164 -3.43 -1.66 9.29
C ILE A 164 -3.98 -2.27 8.01
N ASP A 165 -5.19 -2.82 8.10
CA ASP A 165 -5.92 -3.35 6.95
C ASP A 165 -7.07 -2.41 6.57
N PRO A 166 -6.92 -1.56 5.54
CA PRO A 166 -7.98 -0.62 5.17
C PRO A 166 -9.24 -1.31 4.60
N ARG A 167 -9.12 -2.59 4.20
CA ARG A 167 -10.22 -3.33 3.55
C ARG A 167 -11.37 -3.61 4.50
N VAL A 168 -11.13 -3.64 5.82
CA VAL A 168 -12.20 -3.80 6.83
C VAL A 168 -13.19 -2.63 6.83
N ALA A 169 -12.73 -1.45 6.40
CA ALA A 169 -13.58 -0.27 6.20
C ALA A 169 -14.13 -0.21 4.78
N GLN A 170 -13.33 -0.55 3.77
CA GLN A 170 -13.71 -0.48 2.36
C GLN A 170 -14.72 -1.55 1.94
N CYS A 171 -14.61 -2.76 2.52
CA CYS A 171 -15.37 -3.94 2.14
C CYS A 171 -16.06 -4.58 3.35
N PRO A 172 -17.03 -3.89 3.96
CA PRO A 172 -17.79 -4.45 5.07
C PRO A 172 -18.46 -5.77 4.63
N SER A 173 -18.27 -6.82 5.42
CA SER A 173 -18.81 -8.16 5.14
C SER A 173 -18.41 -8.74 3.77
N GLY A 174 -17.24 -8.35 3.25
CA GLY A 174 -16.70 -8.86 1.99
C GLY A 174 -17.21 -8.16 0.73
N MET A 175 -18.13 -7.18 0.85
CA MET A 175 -18.63 -6.39 -0.28
C MET A 175 -17.99 -5.00 -0.29
N CYS A 176 -17.14 -4.75 -1.28
CA CYS A 176 -16.44 -3.50 -1.47
C CYS A 176 -17.33 -2.43 -2.11
N LYS A 177 -17.40 -1.28 -1.46
CA LYS A 177 -18.18 -0.13 -1.92
C LYS A 177 -17.40 0.71 -2.91
N VAL A 178 -18.05 1.10 -4.01
CA VAL A 178 -17.48 1.99 -5.04
C VAL A 178 -17.84 3.46 -4.81
N ASP A 179 -18.79 3.73 -3.92
CA ASP A 179 -19.13 5.07 -3.44
C ASP A 179 -19.20 5.15 -1.91
N ILE A 180 -19.11 6.36 -1.38
CA ILE A 180 -19.43 6.67 0.02
C ILE A 180 -20.36 7.89 0.01
N ASN A 181 -21.63 7.68 0.34
CA ASN A 181 -22.68 8.70 0.29
C ASN A 181 -22.85 9.31 -1.11
N GLY A 182 -22.78 8.49 -2.16
CA GLY A 182 -22.90 8.92 -3.56
C GLY A 182 -21.66 9.61 -4.14
N ILE A 183 -20.54 9.63 -3.41
CA ILE A 183 -19.26 10.20 -3.87
C ILE A 183 -18.28 9.06 -4.20
N PRO A 184 -17.61 9.08 -5.36
CA PRO A 184 -16.80 7.94 -5.81
C PRO A 184 -15.60 7.68 -4.91
N VAL A 185 -15.38 6.40 -4.62
CA VAL A 185 -14.21 5.92 -3.88
C VAL A 185 -12.94 6.06 -4.72
N PHE A 186 -13.03 5.76 -6.01
CA PHE A 186 -11.90 5.69 -6.91
C PHE A 186 -11.75 6.96 -7.77
N ARG A 187 -10.53 7.46 -7.89
CA ARG A 187 -10.15 8.55 -8.82
C ARG A 187 -9.81 7.99 -10.21
N ASP A 188 -9.26 6.79 -10.25
CA ASP A 188 -8.86 6.06 -11.46
C ASP A 188 -8.93 4.54 -11.18
N SER A 189 -8.34 3.70 -12.03
CA SER A 189 -8.43 2.24 -11.88
C SER A 189 -7.74 1.67 -10.63
N GLY A 190 -6.87 2.43 -9.95
CA GLY A 190 -6.06 1.93 -8.83
C GLY A 190 -5.91 2.86 -7.64
N HIS A 191 -6.32 4.12 -7.74
CA HIS A 191 -6.20 5.10 -6.66
C HIS A 191 -7.55 5.53 -6.11
N ILE A 192 -7.65 5.64 -4.79
CA ILE A 192 -8.81 6.24 -4.12
C ILE A 192 -8.73 7.77 -4.10
N THR A 193 -9.88 8.42 -3.96
CA THR A 193 -9.99 9.87 -3.77
C THR A 193 -9.58 10.27 -2.35
N ASP A 194 -9.18 11.54 -2.15
CA ASP A 194 -8.88 12.07 -0.82
C ASP A 194 -10.11 12.02 0.10
N TYR A 195 -11.30 12.28 -0.45
CA TYR A 195 -12.58 12.10 0.23
C TYR A 195 -12.72 10.66 0.74
N ALA A 196 -12.53 9.67 -0.14
CA ALA A 196 -12.64 8.28 0.25
C ALA A 196 -11.59 7.88 1.29
N SER A 197 -10.34 8.32 1.15
CA SER A 197 -9.28 8.07 2.13
C SER A 197 -9.66 8.56 3.53
N TYR A 198 -10.14 9.80 3.64
CA TYR A 198 -10.59 10.37 4.91
C TYR A 198 -11.78 9.62 5.51
N HIS A 199 -12.79 9.32 4.71
CA HIS A 199 -14.00 8.65 5.18
C HIS A 199 -13.75 7.19 5.56
N LEU A 200 -12.92 6.46 4.81
CA LEU A 200 -12.52 5.10 5.14
C LEU A 200 -11.70 5.05 6.43
N ALA A 201 -10.81 6.02 6.66
CA ALA A 201 -10.06 6.12 7.92
C ALA A 201 -11.01 6.35 9.13
N LYS A 202 -12.02 7.23 8.98
CA LYS A 202 -13.05 7.40 10.01
C LYS A 202 -13.83 6.11 10.29
N LEU A 203 -14.29 5.45 9.23
CA LEU A 203 -15.02 4.18 9.35
C LEU A 203 -14.16 3.08 10.00
N TYR A 204 -12.86 3.05 9.68
CA TYR A 204 -11.90 2.16 10.31
C TYR A 204 -11.84 2.41 11.83
N LEU A 205 -11.67 3.68 12.24
CA LEU A 205 -11.56 4.07 13.65
C LEU A 205 -12.86 3.92 14.46
N GLN A 206 -14.01 3.86 13.80
CA GLN A 206 -15.28 3.56 14.47
C GLN A 206 -15.41 2.07 14.84
N LYS A 207 -14.77 1.20 14.06
CA LYS A 207 -14.85 -0.26 14.23
C LYS A 207 -13.63 -0.84 14.95
N ASN A 208 -12.53 -0.10 14.97
CA ASN A 208 -11.25 -0.54 15.50
C ASN A 208 -10.69 0.57 16.39
N ASN A 209 -9.99 0.18 17.46
CA ASN A 209 -9.21 1.14 18.24
C ASN A 209 -8.16 1.81 17.35
N ASN A 210 -7.77 3.05 17.68
CA ASN A 210 -6.72 3.74 16.95
C ASN A 210 -5.40 2.95 17.09
N PRO A 211 -4.83 2.42 15.99
CA PRO A 211 -3.67 1.53 16.04
C PRO A 211 -2.37 2.28 16.34
N LEU A 212 -2.40 3.62 16.40
CA LEU A 212 -1.25 4.48 16.66
C LEU A 212 -1.22 5.06 18.07
N VAL A 213 -2.16 4.69 18.96
CA VAL A 213 -2.18 5.17 20.35
C VAL A 213 -1.97 4.05 21.38
N SER A 214 -1.71 2.83 20.91
CA SER A 214 -1.36 1.67 21.74
C SER A 214 0.14 1.57 22.03
#